data_AF-A0A7Y2CCG7-F1
#
_entry.id   AF-A0A7Y2CCG7-F1
#
_cell.length_a   1.000
_cell.length_b   1.000
_cell.length_c   1.000
_cell.angle_alpha   90.00
_cell.angle_beta   90.00
_cell.angle_gamma   90.00
#
_symmetry.space_group_name_H-M   'P 1'
#
loop_
_entity.id
_entity.type
_entity.pdbx_description
1 polymer ?
#
loop_
_entity_poly.entity_id
_entity_poly.type
_entity_poly.pdbx_seq_one_letter_code
_entity_poly.pdbx_strand_id
1 'polypeptide(L)'
;IQKAYFRKEVDFPKPISCHLFPIRVSNHGVGDVLNYEEISICKPAVDSGKRQGFFLADFLKEPLTRKFGAEWYESFQEVCKERAALLADGRRLEAETKRKRKR
;
A
#
# COMPACT_ATOMS: atom_id res chain seq x y z
N ILE A 1 2.22 12.46 -21.01
CA ILE A 1 0.84 12.29 -20.51
C ILE A 1 0.66 12.87 -19.10
N GLN A 2 1.11 12.26 -18.00
CA GLN A 2 0.89 12.85 -16.65
C GLN A 2 1.56 14.22 -16.44
N LYS A 3 2.78 14.41 -16.95
CA LYS A 3 3.45 15.73 -16.96
C LYS A 3 2.71 16.77 -17.80
N ALA A 4 2.04 16.34 -18.88
CA ALA A 4 1.25 17.21 -19.75
C ALA A 4 -0.08 17.61 -19.08
N TYR A 5 -0.71 16.70 -18.34
CA TYR A 5 -1.87 17.01 -17.50
C TYR A 5 -1.54 18.05 -16.42
N PHE A 6 -0.41 17.89 -15.73
CA PHE A 6 0.04 18.90 -14.74
C PHE A 6 0.37 20.25 -15.37
N ARG A 7 0.73 20.27 -16.67
CA ARG A 7 0.96 21.50 -17.45
C ARG A 7 -0.32 22.05 -18.10
N LYS A 8 -1.48 21.43 -17.85
CA LYS A 8 -2.77 21.76 -18.49
C LYS A 8 -2.74 21.67 -20.02
N GLU A 9 -1.82 20.87 -20.57
CA GLU A 9 -1.70 20.60 -22.02
C GLU A 9 -2.69 19.51 -22.47
N VAL A 10 -3.23 18.73 -21.54
CA VAL A 10 -4.27 17.71 -21.77
C VAL A 10 -5.26 17.72 -20.60
N ASP A 11 -6.55 17.60 -20.89
CA ASP A 11 -7.62 17.67 -19.88
C ASP A 11 -7.86 16.34 -19.14
N PHE A 12 -7.24 15.24 -19.59
CA PHE A 12 -7.41 13.94 -18.96
C PHE A 12 -6.17 13.53 -18.16
N PRO A 13 -6.31 13.20 -16.86
CA PRO A 13 -5.22 12.61 -16.09
C PRO A 13 -4.95 11.18 -16.54
N LYS A 14 -3.80 10.63 -16.15
CA LYS A 14 -3.52 9.20 -16.32
C LYS A 14 -4.65 8.33 -15.72
N PRO A 15 -4.87 7.12 -16.27
CA PRO A 15 -5.88 6.21 -15.77
C PRO A 15 -5.55 5.75 -14.36
N ILE A 16 -6.59 5.47 -13.57
CA ILE A 16 -6.47 5.14 -12.14
C ILE A 16 -5.64 3.88 -11.89
N SER A 17 -5.69 2.92 -12.82
CA SER A 17 -4.87 1.70 -12.80
C SER A 17 -3.36 1.99 -12.83
N CYS A 18 -2.93 3.05 -13.51
CA CYS A 18 -1.52 3.45 -13.51
C CYS A 18 -1.10 4.12 -12.20
N HIS A 19 -2.01 4.81 -11.52
CA HIS A 19 -1.71 5.46 -10.24
C HIS A 19 -1.76 4.48 -9.06
N LEU A 20 -2.57 3.43 -9.16
CA LEU A 20 -2.65 2.39 -8.13
C LEU A 20 -1.46 1.44 -8.13
N PHE A 21 -0.63 1.41 -9.18
CA PHE A 21 0.53 0.53 -9.26
C PHE A 21 1.45 0.71 -8.04
N PRO A 22 1.86 -0.38 -7.35
CA PRO A 22 1.80 -1.80 -7.72
C PRO A 22 0.53 -2.58 -7.31
N ILE A 23 -0.55 -1.91 -6.87
CA ILE A 23 -1.83 -2.56 -6.60
C ILE A 23 -2.63 -2.72 -7.90
N ARG A 24 -3.03 -3.96 -8.19
CA ARG A 24 -3.97 -4.34 -9.23
C ARG A 24 -5.35 -4.56 -8.64
N VAL A 25 -6.37 -4.11 -9.35
CA VAL A 25 -7.75 -4.31 -8.92
C VAL A 25 -8.43 -5.27 -9.87
N SER A 26 -8.93 -6.38 -9.33
CA SER A 26 -9.70 -7.39 -10.07
C SER A 26 -11.13 -7.40 -9.54
N ASN A 27 -12.11 -7.44 -10.43
CA ASN A 27 -13.52 -7.53 -10.04
C ASN A 27 -13.97 -9.00 -10.05
N HIS A 28 -14.44 -9.50 -8.92
CA HIS A 28 -14.89 -10.88 -8.77
C HIS A 28 -16.40 -10.99 -8.49
N GLY A 29 -17.21 -10.01 -8.92
CA GLY A 29 -18.68 -10.00 -8.78
C GLY A 29 -19.19 -9.74 -7.36
N VAL A 30 -18.46 -10.17 -6.33
CA VAL A 30 -18.76 -9.92 -4.90
C VAL A 30 -18.07 -8.64 -4.40
N GLY A 31 -17.08 -8.13 -5.13
CA GLY A 31 -16.35 -6.91 -4.80
C GLY A 31 -15.06 -6.75 -5.58
N ASP A 32 -14.38 -5.63 -5.33
CA ASP A 32 -13.05 -5.34 -5.85
C ASP A 32 -12.00 -6.01 -4.96
N VAL A 33 -11.16 -6.84 -5.56
CA VAL A 33 -10.02 -7.49 -4.91
C VAL A 33 -8.75 -6.72 -5.24
N LEU A 34 -8.05 -6.27 -4.20
CA LEU A 34 -6.78 -5.55 -4.32
C LEU A 34 -5.61 -6.53 -4.19
N ASN A 35 -4.88 -6.70 -5.29
CA ASN A 35 -3.71 -7.57 -5.37
C ASN A 35 -2.43 -6.74 -5.45
N TYR A 36 -1.49 -6.96 -4.55
CA TYR A 36 -0.16 -6.38 -4.65
C TYR A 36 0.68 -7.16 -5.66
N GLU A 37 1.13 -6.49 -6.72
CA GLU A 37 2.02 -7.07 -7.72
C GLU A 37 3.49 -6.87 -7.29
N GLU A 38 4.13 -7.96 -6.88
CA GLU A 38 5.56 -7.92 -6.54
C GLU A 38 6.41 -8.02 -7.80
N ILE A 39 7.14 -6.94 -8.09
CA ILE A 39 8.18 -6.92 -9.12
C ILE A 39 9.53 -6.56 -8.52
N SER A 40 10.61 -7.02 -9.15
CA SER A 40 11.98 -6.91 -8.62
C SER A 40 12.39 -5.47 -8.27
N ILE A 41 11.91 -4.48 -9.01
CA ILE A 41 12.21 -3.06 -8.79
C ILE A 41 11.57 -2.48 -7.52
N CYS A 42 10.55 -3.15 -6.96
CA CYS A 42 9.87 -2.69 -5.74
C CYS A 42 10.69 -2.99 -4.48
N LYS A 43 11.65 -3.91 -4.53
CA LYS A 43 12.41 -4.38 -3.37
C LYS A 43 13.10 -3.25 -2.58
N PRO A 44 13.82 -2.30 -3.20
CA PRO A 44 14.42 -1.18 -2.47
C PRO A 44 13.38 -0.28 -1.80
N ALA A 45 12.22 -0.07 -2.45
CA ALA A 45 11.14 0.74 -1.90
C ALA A 45 10.48 0.06 -0.69
N VAL A 46 10.25 -1.25 -0.76
CA VAL A 46 9.76 -2.05 0.37
C VAL A 46 10.71 -1.98 1.56
N ASP A 47 12.02 -2.13 1.32
CA ASP A 47 13.02 -2.04 2.38
C ASP A 47 13.08 -0.62 2.99
N SER A 48 12.93 0.41 2.16
CA SER A 48 12.82 1.79 2.64
C SER A 48 11.58 2.02 3.50
N GLY A 49 10.42 1.53 3.06
CA GLY A 49 9.16 1.62 3.81
C GLY A 49 9.26 0.95 5.17
N LYS A 50 9.86 -0.25 5.24
CA LYS A 50 10.11 -0.95 6.51
C LYS A 50 10.99 -0.16 7.48
N ARG A 51 12.02 0.53 6.98
CA ARG A 51 12.90 1.36 7.83
C ARG A 51 12.22 2.61 8.34
N GLN A 52 11.42 3.26 7.50
CA GLN A 52 10.77 4.53 7.83
C GLN A 52 9.41 4.36 8.53
N GLY A 53 8.85 3.15 8.53
CA GLY A 53 7.52 2.87 9.10
C GLY A 53 6.37 3.30 8.19
N PHE A 54 6.61 3.50 6.89
CA PHE A 54 5.56 3.85 5.92
C PHE A 54 4.99 2.61 5.25
N PHE A 55 3.68 2.62 5.03
CA PHE A 55 2.97 1.56 4.31
C PHE A 55 2.69 1.98 2.86
N LEU A 56 2.49 0.97 2.00
CA LEU A 56 2.08 1.22 0.64
C LEU A 56 0.75 1.98 0.54
N ALA A 57 -0.16 1.75 1.50
CA ALA A 57 -1.41 2.48 1.62
C ALA A 57 -1.21 4.00 1.71
N ASP A 58 -0.17 4.45 2.43
CA ASP A 58 0.12 5.89 2.59
C ASP A 58 0.57 6.53 1.27
N PHE A 59 1.39 5.82 0.49
CA PHE A 59 1.82 6.26 -0.84
C PHE A 59 0.68 6.29 -1.85
N LEU A 60 -0.29 5.39 -1.69
CA LEU A 60 -1.44 5.25 -2.58
C LEU A 60 -2.68 6.00 -2.08
N LYS A 61 -2.54 6.94 -1.14
CA LYS A 61 -3.66 7.75 -0.63
C LYS A 61 -4.50 8.37 -1.74
N GLU A 62 -3.89 9.20 -2.57
CA GLU A 62 -4.60 9.89 -3.66
C GLU A 62 -5.32 8.93 -4.62
N PRO A 63 -4.68 7.88 -5.18
CA PRO A 63 -5.38 6.97 -6.07
C PRO A 63 -6.42 6.07 -5.39
N LEU A 64 -6.21 5.66 -4.13
CA LEU A 64 -7.20 4.89 -3.37
C LEU A 64 -8.42 5.74 -3.04
N THR A 65 -8.21 6.96 -2.54
CA THR A 65 -9.28 7.93 -2.29
C THR A 65 -10.05 8.25 -3.56
N ARG A 66 -9.36 8.42 -4.70
CA ARG A 66 -10.02 8.68 -5.99
C ARG A 66 -10.87 7.49 -6.46
N LYS A 67 -10.47 6.25 -6.17
CA LYS A 67 -11.19 5.05 -6.62
C LYS A 67 -12.36 4.68 -5.70
N PHE A 68 -12.12 4.69 -4.39
CA PHE A 68 -13.03 4.12 -3.39
C PHE A 68 -13.69 5.17 -2.48
N GLY A 69 -13.26 6.43 -2.56
CA GLY A 69 -13.74 7.51 -1.69
C GLY A 69 -12.85 7.74 -0.48
N ALA A 70 -13.03 8.91 0.16
CA ALA A 70 -12.26 9.33 1.32
C ALA A 70 -12.57 8.48 2.56
N GLU A 71 -13.86 8.27 2.84
CA GLU A 71 -14.31 7.46 3.99
C GLU A 71 -13.75 6.03 3.94
N TRP A 72 -13.82 5.39 2.77
CA TRP A 72 -13.26 4.06 2.57
C TRP A 72 -11.74 4.05 2.83
N TYR A 73 -11.02 5.05 2.33
CA TYR A 73 -9.57 5.13 2.52
C TYR A 73 -9.21 5.31 4.00
N GLU A 74 -9.96 6.12 4.74
CA GLU A 74 -9.74 6.34 6.17
C GLU A 74 -9.93 5.03 6.97
N SER A 75 -11.03 4.32 6.75
CA SER A 75 -11.26 3.00 7.36
C SER A 75 -10.18 1.98 6.96
N PHE A 76 -9.78 1.96 5.69
CA PHE A 76 -8.72 1.07 5.22
C PHE A 76 -7.38 1.40 5.88
N GLN A 77 -7.04 2.69 6.03
CA GLN A 77 -5.81 3.12 6.67
C GLN A 77 -5.78 2.77 8.16
N GLU A 78 -6.91 2.88 8.87
CA GLU A 78 -7.04 2.48 10.27
C GLU A 78 -6.76 0.97 10.44
N VAL A 79 -7.43 0.12 9.66
CA VAL A 79 -7.20 -1.33 9.66
C VAL A 79 -5.74 -1.67 9.30
N CYS A 80 -5.11 -0.94 8.37
CA CYS A 80 -3.69 -1.13 8.06
C CYS A 80 -2.79 -0.87 9.28
N LYS A 81 -3.06 0.20 10.04
CA LYS A 81 -2.29 0.55 11.25
C LYS A 81 -2.47 -0.48 12.36
N GLU A 82 -3.69 -0.92 12.59
CA GLU A 82 -3.98 -1.98 13.57
C GLU A 82 -3.25 -3.27 13.21
N ARG A 83 -3.35 -3.70 11.95
CA ARG A 83 -2.68 -4.91 11.46
C ARG A 83 -1.16 -4.80 11.55
N ALA A 84 -0.61 -3.61 11.30
CA ALA A 84 0.81 -3.36 11.45
C ALA A 84 1.29 -3.49 12.91
N ALA A 85 0.51 -3.00 13.87
CA ALA A 85 0.80 -3.14 15.30
C ALA A 85 0.82 -4.62 15.71
N LEU A 86 -0.20 -5.40 15.32
CA LEU A 86 -0.27 -6.84 15.60
C LEU A 86 0.94 -7.61 15.04
N LEU A 87 1.37 -7.28 13.81
CA LEU A 87 2.55 -7.90 13.20
C LEU A 87 3.87 -7.47 13.87
N ALA A 88 3.93 -6.27 14.46
CA ALA A 88 5.10 -5.83 15.21
C ALA A 88 5.24 -6.63 16.52
N ASP A 89 4.13 -6.88 17.21
CA ASP A 89 4.10 -7.67 18.45
C ASP A 89 4.48 -9.14 18.21
N GLY A 90 3.99 -9.73 17.12
CA GLY A 90 4.36 -11.09 16.71
C GLY A 90 5.87 -11.25 16.45
N ARG A 91 6.49 -10.29 15.74
CA ARG A 91 7.94 -10.27 15.49
C ARG A 91 8.75 -10.13 16.78
N ARG A 92 8.22 -9.40 17.77
CA ARG A 92 8.86 -9.24 19.09
C ARG A 92 8.87 -10.56 19.87
N LEU A 93 7.75 -11.26 19.91
CA LEU A 93 7.62 -12.56 20.57
C LEU A 93 8.53 -13.63 19.95
N GLU A 94 8.63 -13.67 18.62
CA GLU A 94 9.54 -14.57 17.92
C GLU A 94 11.02 -14.28 18.24
N ALA A 95 11.40 -13.00 18.28
CA ALA A 95 12.76 -12.57 18.60
C ALA A 95 13.15 -12.93 20.05
N GLU A 96 12.23 -12.73 21.00
CA GLU A 96 12.40 -13.12 22.40
C GLU A 96 12.52 -14.64 22.57
N THR A 97 11.69 -15.41 21.85
CA THR A 97 11.72 -16.88 21.88
C THR A 97 13.02 -17.44 21.30
N LYS A 98 13.52 -16.88 20.19
CA LYS A 98 14.82 -17.25 19.62
C LYS A 98 15.99 -16.93 20.55
N ARG A 99 15.94 -15.80 21.27
CA ARG A 99 16.96 -15.45 22.28
C ARG A 99 16.98 -16.42 23.45
N LYS A 100 15.81 -16.88 23.93
CA LYS A 100 15.71 -17.88 24.99
C LYS A 100 16.20 -19.27 24.55
N ARG A 101 15.95 -19.68 23.31
CA ARG A 101 16.43 -20.97 22.76
C ARG A 101 17.93 -21.04 22.48
N LYS A 102 18.63 -19.90 22.46
CA LYS A 102 20.07 -19.81 22.16
C LYS A 102 20.94 -19.65 23.43
N ARG A 103 20.30 -19.58 24.61
CA ARG A 103 20.93 -19.69 25.93
C ARG A 103 20.75 -21.11 26.43
#